data_AF-A0A7V9GMD6-F1
#
_entry.id   AF-A0A7V9GMD6-F1
#
_cell.length_a   1.000
_cell.length_b   1.000
_cell.length_c   1.000
_cell.angle_alpha   90.00
_cell.angle_beta   90.00
_cell.angle_gamma   90.00
#
_symmetry.space_group_name_H-M   'P 1'
#
loop_
_entity.id
_entity.type
_entity.pdbx_description
1 polymer ?
#
loop_
_entity_poly.entity_id
_entity_poly.type
_entity_poly.pdbx_seq_one_letter_code
_entity_poly.pdbx_strand_id
1 'polypeptide(L)'
;MLTLSIPKPPCHPDDLRAGNIDALTCYCYRYLNPLTRLAAWIIKNEFAAPDLATANLEQLWHKRQEMKDEKAVRHFLSTNMRIICNQWLYEQLIIKGYLDKPPDWYPKYSRVRKI
;
A
#
# COMPACT_ATOMS: atom_id res chain seq x y z
N MET A 1 -37.47 -4.25 -0.19
CA MET A 1 -36.05 -3.96 0.11
C MET A 1 -35.32 -3.68 -1.20
N LEU A 2 -34.99 -2.43 -1.49
CA LEU A 2 -34.13 -2.09 -2.62
C LEU A 2 -32.68 -2.33 -2.19
N THR A 3 -32.07 -3.42 -2.66
CA THR A 3 -30.61 -3.57 -2.58
C THR A 3 -30.01 -2.57 -3.56
N LEU A 4 -29.67 -1.37 -3.06
CA LEU A 4 -28.80 -0.44 -3.76
C LEU A 4 -27.46 -1.15 -3.98
N SER A 5 -27.34 -1.81 -5.12
CA SER A 5 -26.07 -2.35 -5.61
C SER A 5 -25.24 -1.13 -5.97
N ILE A 6 -24.45 -0.64 -5.02
CA ILE A 6 -23.46 0.41 -5.30
C ILE A 6 -22.61 -0.14 -6.46
N PRO A 7 -22.62 0.51 -7.63
CA PRO A 7 -21.87 0.03 -8.77
C PRO A 7 -20.41 -0.05 -8.35
N LYS A 8 -19.82 -1.24 -8.44
CA LYS A 8 -18.39 -1.40 -8.24
C LYS A 8 -17.71 -0.56 -9.31
N PRO A 9 -16.90 0.44 -8.96
CA PRO A 9 -16.19 1.23 -9.96
C PRO A 9 -15.36 0.29 -10.85
N PRO A 10 -15.21 0.57 -12.15
CA PRO A 10 -14.39 -0.26 -13.01
C PRO A 10 -12.93 -0.22 -12.53
N CYS A 11 -12.41 -1.38 -12.13
CA CYS A 11 -10.98 -1.56 -11.88
C CYS A 11 -10.32 -1.85 -13.23
N HIS A 12 -9.87 -0.81 -13.94
CA HIS A 12 -9.04 -1.00 -15.13
C HIS A 12 -7.65 -0.38 -14.93
N PRO A 13 -6.56 -1.14 -15.17
CA PRO A 13 -5.20 -0.60 -15.13
C PRO A 13 -4.98 0.58 -16.06
N ASP A 14 -5.62 0.59 -17.23
CA ASP A 14 -5.51 1.72 -18.16
C ASP A 14 -6.18 2.99 -17.64
N ASP A 15 -7.32 2.87 -16.94
CA ASP A 15 -7.96 4.02 -16.27
C ASP A 15 -7.09 4.55 -15.13
N LEU A 16 -6.49 3.65 -14.35
CA LEU A 16 -5.52 4.02 -13.32
C LEU A 16 -4.32 4.76 -13.94
N ARG A 17 -3.76 4.26 -15.04
CA ARG A 17 -2.68 4.93 -15.79
C ARG A 17 -3.10 6.28 -16.34
N ALA A 18 -4.33 6.41 -16.83
CA ALA A 18 -4.88 7.68 -17.30
C ALA A 18 -5.07 8.70 -16.16
N GLY A 19 -4.92 8.30 -14.90
CA GLY A 19 -5.13 9.17 -13.75
C GLY A 19 -6.60 9.32 -13.39
N ASN A 20 -7.43 8.33 -13.69
CA ASN A 20 -8.80 8.28 -13.22
C ASN A 20 -8.84 7.89 -11.72
N ILE A 21 -9.40 8.78 -10.89
CA ILE A 21 -9.53 8.58 -9.45
C ILE A 21 -10.51 7.44 -9.12
N ASP A 22 -11.51 7.19 -9.96
CA ASP A 22 -12.49 6.12 -9.73
C ASP A 22 -11.81 4.74 -9.82
N ALA A 23 -10.81 4.61 -10.69
CA ALA A 23 -10.01 3.39 -10.79
C ALA A 23 -9.21 3.17 -9.50
N LEU A 24 -8.57 4.21 -8.95
CA LEU A 24 -7.88 4.11 -7.65
C LEU A 24 -8.86 3.74 -6.53
N THR A 25 -10.03 4.36 -6.50
CA THR A 25 -11.10 4.05 -5.53
C THR A 25 -11.51 2.58 -5.60
N CYS A 26 -11.59 2.01 -6.82
CA CYS A 26 -11.82 0.58 -7.01
C CYS A 26 -10.71 -0.28 -6.39
N TYR A 27 -9.44 0.07 -6.61
CA TYR A 27 -8.32 -0.66 -6.02
C TYR A 27 -8.30 -0.55 -4.49
N CYS A 28 -8.63 0.62 -3.92
CA CYS A 28 -8.78 0.79 -2.48
C CYS A 28 -9.86 -0.15 -1.94
N TYR A 29 -11.05 -0.16 -2.54
CA TYR A 29 -12.13 -1.05 -2.12
C TYR A 29 -11.73 -2.53 -2.20
N ARG A 30 -11.03 -2.93 -3.27
CA ARG A 30 -10.64 -4.32 -3.52
C ARG A 30 -9.52 -4.81 -2.61
N TYR A 31 -8.52 -3.96 -2.33
CA TYR A 31 -7.25 -4.40 -1.76
C TYR A 31 -6.95 -3.85 -0.37
N LEU A 32 -7.64 -2.82 0.13
CA LEU A 32 -7.35 -2.25 1.46
C LEU A 32 -7.44 -3.33 2.55
N ASN A 33 -8.57 -4.03 2.66
CA ASN A 33 -8.74 -5.08 3.68
C ASN A 33 -7.73 -6.24 3.56
N PRO A 34 -7.49 -6.83 2.37
CA PRO A 34 -6.44 -7.82 2.18
C PRO A 34 -5.04 -7.32 2.56
N LEU A 35 -4.69 -6.08 2.20
CA LEU A 35 -3.39 -5.49 2.50
C LEU A 35 -3.23 -5.21 4.00
N THR A 36 -4.27 -4.71 4.67
CA THR A 36 -4.27 -4.52 6.12
C THR A 36 -4.03 -5.84 6.85
N ARG A 37 -4.70 -6.93 6.44
CA ARG A 37 -4.48 -8.26 7.03
C ARG A 37 -3.05 -8.75 6.80
N LEU A 38 -2.53 -8.57 5.59
CA LEU A 38 -1.15 -8.94 5.27
C LEU A 38 -0.14 -8.13 6.11
N ALA A 39 -0.32 -6.82 6.20
CA ALA A 39 0.53 -5.94 6.99
C ALA A 39 0.49 -6.33 8.48
N ALA A 40 -0.70 -6.51 9.05
CA ALA A 40 -0.88 -6.95 10.44
C ALA A 40 -0.17 -8.29 10.71
N TRP A 41 -0.26 -9.23 9.75
CA TRP A 41 0.43 -10.51 9.86
C TRP A 41 1.96 -10.37 9.83
N ILE A 42 2.51 -9.47 9.01
CA ILE A 42 3.96 -9.25 8.90
C ILE A 42 4.49 -8.53 10.15
N ILE A 43 3.89 -7.40 10.52
CA ILE A 43 4.44 -6.51 11.56
C ILE A 43 3.98 -6.88 12.98
N LYS A 44 3.00 -7.78 13.12
CA LYS A 44 2.38 -8.18 14.39
C LYS A 44 1.80 -6.99 15.19
N ASN A 45 1.28 -6.00 14.47
CA ASN A 45 0.63 -4.82 15.04
C ASN A 45 -0.61 -4.48 14.21
N GLU A 46 -1.79 -4.68 14.80
CA GLU A 46 -3.08 -4.46 14.13
C GLU A 46 -3.43 -2.97 14.01
N PHE A 47 -2.91 -2.13 14.89
CA PHE A 47 -3.18 -0.69 14.91
C PHE A 47 -2.44 0.06 13.80
N ALA A 48 -1.19 -0.33 13.53
CA ALA A 48 -0.38 0.31 12.49
C ALA A 48 -0.67 -0.23 11.07
N ALA A 49 -1.27 -1.42 10.96
CA ALA A 49 -1.47 -2.09 9.68
C ALA A 49 -2.35 -1.34 8.65
N PRO A 50 -3.46 -0.67 9.03
CA PRO A 50 -4.27 0.10 8.09
C PRO A 50 -3.51 1.27 7.45
N ASP A 51 -2.65 1.94 8.22
CA ASP A 51 -1.86 3.07 7.75
C ASP A 51 -0.83 2.62 6.70
N LEU A 52 -0.17 1.48 6.95
CA LEU A 52 0.78 0.91 5.99
C LEU A 52 0.08 0.45 4.71
N ALA A 53 -1.11 -0.16 4.82
CA ALA A 53 -1.91 -0.57 3.67
C ALA A 53 -2.36 0.63 2.83
N THR A 54 -2.75 1.72 3.48
CA THR A 54 -3.10 2.99 2.83
C THR A 54 -1.89 3.58 2.10
N ALA A 55 -0.74 3.68 2.77
CA ALA A 55 0.50 4.16 2.16
C ALA A 55 0.91 3.35 0.92
N ASN A 56 0.65 2.04 0.90
CA ASN A 56 0.88 1.20 -0.27
C ASN A 56 -0.01 1.59 -1.46
N LEU A 57 -1.30 1.83 -1.21
CA LEU A 57 -2.26 2.27 -2.23
C LEU A 57 -1.97 3.70 -2.73
N GLU A 58 -1.49 4.59 -1.85
CA GLU A 58 -0.99 5.90 -2.26
C GLU A 58 0.23 5.78 -3.18
N GLN A 59 1.16 4.89 -2.86
CA GLN A 59 2.30 4.64 -3.73
C GLN A 59 1.90 4.04 -5.07
N LEU A 60 0.86 3.20 -5.11
CA LEU A 60 0.27 2.72 -6.37
C LEU A 60 -0.18 3.90 -7.24
N TRP A 61 -0.80 4.92 -6.66
CA TRP A 61 -1.19 6.12 -7.40
C TRP A 61 0.01 6.87 -7.99
N HIS A 62 1.08 7.04 -7.22
CA HIS A 62 2.30 7.68 -7.70
C HIS A 62 3.00 6.86 -8.79
N LYS A 63 2.89 5.53 -8.73
CA LYS A 63 3.48 4.58 -9.67
C LYS A 63 2.53 4.13 -10.78
N ARG A 64 1.36 4.76 -10.89
CA ARG A 64 0.28 4.34 -11.81
C ARG A 64 0.74 4.15 -13.25
N GLN A 65 1.64 4.98 -13.76
CA GLN A 65 2.15 4.89 -15.14
C GLN A 65 2.88 3.58 -15.45
N GLU A 66 3.42 2.90 -14.43
CA GLU A 66 4.13 1.63 -14.56
C GLU A 66 3.18 0.42 -14.60
N MET A 67 1.89 0.61 -14.27
CA MET A 67 0.90 -0.46 -14.10
C MET A 67 0.25 -0.88 -15.43
N LYS A 68 0.97 -1.65 -16.23
CA LYS A 68 0.54 -2.06 -17.58
C LYS A 68 -0.71 -2.96 -17.59
N ASP A 69 -0.92 -3.74 -16.54
CA ASP A 69 -2.03 -4.68 -16.42
C ASP A 69 -2.35 -4.96 -14.93
N GLU A 70 -3.43 -5.72 -14.68
CA GLU A 70 -3.85 -6.08 -13.32
C GLU A 70 -2.80 -6.93 -12.59
N LYS A 71 -2.02 -7.72 -13.34
CA LYS A 71 -0.95 -8.55 -12.76
C LYS A 71 0.17 -7.67 -12.21
N ALA A 72 0.53 -6.60 -12.92
CA ALA A 72 1.49 -5.59 -12.49
C ALA A 72 1.00 -4.88 -11.23
N VAL A 73 -0.29 -4.50 -11.16
CA VAL A 73 -0.87 -3.90 -9.95
C VAL A 73 -0.77 -4.85 -8.75
N ARG A 74 -1.19 -6.11 -8.89
CA ARG A 74 -1.11 -7.08 -7.78
C ARG A 74 0.32 -7.36 -7.35
N HIS A 75 1.23 -7.48 -8.32
CA HIS A 75 2.64 -7.70 -8.03
C HIS A 75 3.27 -6.50 -7.32
N PHE A 76 2.95 -5.28 -7.76
CA PHE A 76 3.35 -4.05 -7.10
C PHE A 76 2.82 -4.02 -5.66
N LEU A 77 1.51 -4.17 -5.45
CA LEU A 77 0.90 -4.07 -4.13
C LEU A 77 1.49 -5.09 -3.15
N SER A 78 1.66 -6.34 -3.56
CA SER A 78 2.24 -7.38 -2.70
C SER A 78 3.72 -7.15 -2.38
N THR A 79 4.52 -6.77 -3.38
CA THR A 79 5.96 -6.52 -3.21
C THR A 79 6.20 -5.27 -2.36
N ASN A 80 5.52 -4.18 -2.70
CA ASN A 80 5.63 -2.92 -2.00
C ASN A 80 5.12 -3.02 -0.56
N MET A 81 4.12 -3.88 -0.30
CA MET A 81 3.66 -4.10 1.07
C MET A 81 4.78 -4.66 1.97
N ARG A 82 5.56 -5.61 1.45
CA ARG A 82 6.70 -6.18 2.19
C ARG A 82 7.77 -5.13 2.46
N ILE A 83 8.04 -4.26 1.48
CA ILE A 83 9.00 -3.16 1.62
C ILE A 83 8.54 -2.23 2.74
N ILE A 84 7.31 -1.71 2.67
CA ILE A 84 6.74 -0.79 3.67
C ILE A 84 6.72 -1.43 5.07
N CYS A 85 6.33 -2.69 5.19
CA CYS A 85 6.30 -3.39 6.49
C CYS A 85 7.70 -3.56 7.08
N ASN A 86 8.68 -3.97 6.27
CA ASN A 86 10.07 -4.07 6.71
C ASN A 86 10.60 -2.69 7.14
N GLN A 87 10.26 -1.64 6.39
CA GLN A 87 10.63 -0.28 6.72
C GLN A 87 10.12 0.14 8.09
N TRP A 88 8.82 -0.06 8.33
CA TRP A 88 8.21 0.22 9.62
C TRP A 88 8.89 -0.56 10.76
N LEU A 89 9.17 -1.86 10.57
CA LEU A 89 9.83 -2.69 11.58
C LEU A 89 11.22 -2.15 11.94
N TYR A 90 12.01 -1.72 10.96
CA TYR A 90 13.32 -1.11 11.21
C TYR A 90 13.20 0.22 11.96
N GLU A 91 12.24 1.07 11.60
CA GLU A 91 11.98 2.31 12.35
C GLU A 91 11.61 2.00 13.81
N GLN A 92 10.82 0.97 14.08
CA GLN A 92 10.50 0.56 15.46
C GLN A 92 11.72 0.05 16.23
N LEU A 93 12.62 -0.71 15.59
CA LEU A 93 13.87 -1.16 16.22
C LEU A 93 14.78 0.02 16.58
N ILE A 94 14.85 1.04 15.72
CA ILE A 94 15.59 2.26 15.99
C ILE A 94 14.97 3.05 17.14
N ILE A 95 13.64 3.26 17.12
CA ILE A 95 12.93 3.97 18.20
C ILE A 95 13.12 3.29 19.56
N LYS A 96 13.17 1.96 19.58
CA LYS A 96 13.41 1.18 20.80
C LYS A 96 14.89 1.12 21.22
N GLY A 97 15.81 1.70 20.44
CA GLY A 97 17.24 1.71 20.73
C GLY A 97 17.96 0.40 20.45
N TYR A 98 17.36 -0.53 19.70
CA TYR A 98 18.02 -1.77 19.28
C TYR A 98 18.95 -1.58 18.08
N LEU A 99 18.78 -0.49 17.33
CA LEU A 99 19.60 -0.13 16.16
C LEU A 99 19.85 1.39 16.13
N ASP A 100 21.06 1.81 15.79
CA ASP A 100 21.40 3.23 15.65
C ASP A 100 21.00 3.80 14.26
N LYS A 101 21.02 2.95 13.23
CA LYS A 101 20.68 3.30 11.85
C LYS A 101 20.04 2.11 11.10
N PRO A 102 19.25 2.35 10.04
CA PRO A 102 18.79 1.26 9.19
C PRO A 102 19.97 0.59 8.46
N PRO A 103 19.85 -0.67 8.02
CA PRO A 103 20.89 -1.37 7.26
C PRO A 103 21.28 -0.63 5.97
N ASP A 104 22.50 -0.81 5.47
CA ASP A 104 22.98 -0.06 4.30
C ASP A 104 22.26 -0.44 2.98
N TRP A 105 21.65 -1.62 2.92
CA TRP A 105 20.78 -2.05 1.81
C TRP A 105 19.33 -1.54 1.92
N TYR A 106 19.01 -0.80 2.97
CA TYR A 106 17.68 -0.25 3.21
C TYR A 106 17.35 0.85 2.20
N PRO A 107 16.30 0.70 1.38
CA PRO A 107 15.98 1.69 0.38
C PRO A 107 15.52 2.98 1.06
N LYS A 108 16.23 4.08 0.76
CA LYS A 108 15.89 5.45 1.19
C LYS A 108 14.65 5.94 0.46
N TYR A 109 13.47 5.41 0.78
CA TYR A 109 12.23 6.05 0.38
C TYR A 109 11.95 7.16 1.40
N SER A 110 12.16 8.39 0.97
CA SER A 110 11.84 9.59 1.74
C SER A 110 10.38 9.50 2.20
N ARG A 111 10.19 9.53 3.52
CA ARG A 111 8.90 9.72 4.19
C ARG A 111 8.00 10.62 3.34
N VAL A 112 6.89 10.05 2.85
CA VAL A 112 5.71 10.87 2.55
C VAL A 112 5.39 11.57 3.87
N ARG A 113 5.37 12.90 3.80
CA ARG A 113 5.49 13.82 4.93
C ARG A 113 4.50 13.49 6.05
N LYS A 114 4.96 13.67 7.30
CA LYS A 114 4.08 13.92 8.45
C LYS A 114 3.11 15.06 8.06
N ILE A 115 1.81 14.79 8.10
CA ILE A 115 0.78 15.83 8.20
C ILE A 115 0.64 16.16 9.69
#